data_AF-A0A6C0M271-F1
#
_entry.id   AF-A0A6C0M271-F1
#
_cell.length_a   1.000
_cell.length_b   1.000
_cell.length_c   1.000
_cell.angle_alpha   90.00
_cell.angle_beta   90.00
_cell.angle_gamma   90.00
#
_symmetry.space_group_name_H-M   'P 1'
#
loop_
_entity.id
_entity.type
_entity.pdbx_description
1 polymer ?
#
loop_
_entity_poly.entity_id
_entity_poly.type
_entity_poly.pdbx_seq_one_letter_code
_entity_poly.pdbx_strand_id
1 'polypeptide(L)'
;MIFAHLAGLDEDGRNLLYKQAKKYAIVDLDELTDKIVSDKNMESMFQKYEYHLEKSKDSNLTKLQQKQETSKFKDLDRRMNIYWKTKIQKMIDHADKLHSNPVILIGYSTYFKNTKITIDIKTSLKFFQKVQLEDHARNLVEMNLDNYREEIIDGVFPLDYLNHDTIIKKRNALTTQYRKMGYQIDTINNIMNSIFIAATTKPPVKLYYATMETVTDTKKKLPIVDGRLVAYSEDWLAIVAALTNNNTGIIKGFSNGRPFIKENIENAFQTLNKPIDLYLIQTTDNFAPIASKNTVYKYQTAKPTTITSKLYIDNAMDKLQDIDIQIIPYKLS
;
A
#
# COMPACT_ATOMS: atom_id res chain seq x y z
N MET A 1 17.18 1.33 -7.73
CA MET A 1 16.38 0.73 -6.64
C MET A 1 15.03 1.42 -6.57
N ILE A 2 13.94 0.65 -6.67
CA ILE A 2 12.56 1.15 -6.53
C ILE A 2 12.35 1.55 -5.07
N PHE A 3 12.25 2.84 -4.83
CA PHE A 3 12.09 3.42 -3.52
C PHE A 3 10.64 3.31 -3.04
N ALA A 4 9.67 3.73 -3.86
CA ALA A 4 8.26 3.72 -3.51
C ALA A 4 7.37 3.50 -4.74
N HIS A 5 6.11 3.14 -4.49
CA HIS A 5 5.05 3.12 -5.50
C HIS A 5 3.78 3.79 -4.99
N LEU A 6 3.28 4.74 -5.78
CA LEU A 6 2.14 5.57 -5.47
C LEU A 6 1.07 5.35 -6.56
N ALA A 7 -0.07 4.81 -6.18
CA ALA A 7 -1.18 4.53 -7.09
C ALA A 7 -2.38 5.46 -6.85
N GLY A 8 -3.19 5.61 -7.90
CA GLY A 8 -4.42 6.38 -7.84
C GLY A 8 -4.22 7.87 -7.59
N LEU A 9 -3.09 8.44 -8.01
CA LEU A 9 -2.83 9.87 -7.87
C LEU A 9 -3.81 10.68 -8.73
N ASP A 10 -4.43 11.72 -8.15
CA ASP A 10 -5.08 12.77 -8.92
C ASP A 10 -4.05 13.79 -9.45
N GLU A 11 -4.51 14.75 -10.25
CA GLU A 11 -3.64 15.74 -10.88
C GLU A 11 -2.89 16.58 -9.84
N ASP A 12 -3.59 17.06 -8.81
CA ASP A 12 -2.99 17.80 -7.70
C ASP A 12 -1.91 16.98 -6.97
N GLY A 13 -2.19 15.70 -6.75
CA GLY A 13 -1.26 14.76 -6.13
C GLY A 13 -0.01 14.53 -6.98
N ARG A 14 -0.18 14.37 -8.30
CA ARG A 14 0.94 14.27 -9.26
C ARG A 14 1.78 15.56 -9.24
N ASN A 15 1.15 16.72 -9.32
CA ASN A 15 1.82 18.01 -9.32
C ASN A 15 2.63 18.25 -8.04
N LEU A 16 2.05 17.90 -6.88
CA LEU A 16 2.75 17.99 -5.60
C LEU A 16 3.97 17.06 -5.54
N LEU A 17 3.82 15.83 -6.02
CA LEU A 17 4.92 14.86 -6.11
C LEU A 17 6.05 15.40 -6.98
N TYR A 18 5.76 15.84 -8.21
CA TYR A 18 6.79 16.40 -9.10
C TYR A 18 7.51 17.61 -8.49
N LYS A 19 6.78 18.45 -7.75
CA LYS A 19 7.36 19.62 -7.07
C LYS A 19 8.31 19.23 -5.92
N GLN A 20 7.95 18.23 -5.11
CA GLN A 20 8.65 17.89 -3.86
C GLN A 20 9.65 16.73 -4.00
N ALA A 21 9.47 15.82 -4.95
CA ALA A 21 10.27 14.61 -5.14
C ALA A 21 11.36 14.77 -6.22
N LYS A 22 11.90 15.99 -6.42
CA LYS A 22 12.89 16.29 -7.48
C LYS A 22 14.17 15.44 -7.43
N LYS A 23 14.50 14.85 -6.27
CA LYS A 23 15.67 13.97 -6.08
C LYS A 23 15.43 12.53 -6.55
N TYR A 24 14.21 12.18 -6.94
CA TYR A 24 13.83 10.85 -7.39
C TYR A 24 13.61 10.84 -8.89
N ALA A 25 13.88 9.70 -9.51
CA ALA A 25 13.36 9.44 -10.85
C ALA A 25 11.89 9.02 -10.72
N ILE A 26 11.00 9.71 -11.43
CA ILE A 26 9.57 9.38 -11.44
C ILE A 26 9.26 8.62 -12.73
N VAL A 27 8.63 7.46 -12.60
CA VAL A 27 8.28 6.59 -13.74
C VAL A 27 6.80 6.27 -13.65
N ASP A 28 6.05 6.63 -14.70
CA ASP A 28 4.60 6.42 -14.76
C ASP A 28 4.25 5.07 -15.40
N LEU A 29 3.66 4.19 -14.60
CA LEU A 29 3.19 2.86 -15.03
C LEU A 29 2.04 2.93 -16.03
N ASP A 30 1.24 4.01 -15.99
CA ASP A 30 0.16 4.22 -16.94
C ASP A 30 0.77 4.48 -18.34
N GLU A 31 1.78 5.36 -18.43
CA GLU A 31 2.52 5.60 -19.70
C GLU A 31 3.25 4.34 -20.20
N LEU A 32 3.83 3.54 -19.31
CA LEU A 32 4.45 2.27 -19.71
C LEU A 32 3.40 1.28 -20.23
N THR A 33 2.21 1.28 -19.64
CA THR A 33 1.08 0.46 -20.10
C THR A 33 0.62 0.89 -21.48
N ASP A 34 0.48 2.20 -21.72
CA ASP A 34 0.07 2.73 -23.03
C ASP A 34 1.06 2.31 -24.12
N LYS A 35 2.38 2.40 -23.85
CA LYS A 35 3.42 1.91 -24.77
C LYS A 35 3.28 0.42 -25.09
N ILE A 36 2.83 -0.39 -24.14
CA ILE A 36 2.61 -1.83 -24.33
C ILE A 36 1.32 -2.07 -25.12
N VAL A 37 0.27 -1.30 -24.87
CA VAL A 37 -1.02 -1.40 -25.59
C VAL A 37 -0.84 -1.06 -27.06
N SER A 38 -0.03 -0.04 -27.36
CA SER A 38 0.33 0.37 -28.72
C SER A 38 1.42 -0.50 -29.38
N ASP A 39 1.94 -1.55 -28.71
CA ASP A 39 2.86 -2.50 -29.35
C ASP A 39 2.11 -3.31 -30.42
N LYS A 40 2.66 -3.38 -31.64
CA LYS A 40 2.07 -4.11 -32.78
C LYS A 40 1.61 -5.53 -32.41
N ASN A 41 2.34 -6.20 -31.51
CA ASN A 41 1.96 -7.54 -31.06
C ASN A 41 0.70 -7.52 -30.20
N MET A 42 0.61 -6.55 -29.29
CA MET A 42 -0.56 -6.38 -28.42
C MET A 42 -1.77 -5.99 -29.26
N GLU A 43 -1.61 -5.01 -30.14
CA GLU A 43 -2.66 -4.57 -31.07
C GLU A 43 -3.20 -5.72 -31.94
N SER A 44 -2.31 -6.55 -32.52
CA SER A 44 -2.73 -7.73 -33.28
C SER A 44 -3.50 -8.75 -32.44
N MET A 45 -3.12 -8.94 -31.16
CA MET A 45 -3.87 -9.81 -30.25
C MET A 45 -5.23 -9.22 -29.89
N PHE A 46 -5.33 -7.89 -29.72
CA PHE A 46 -6.59 -7.20 -29.48
C PHE A 46 -7.58 -7.34 -30.63
N GLN A 47 -7.14 -7.09 -31.87
CA GLN A 47 -8.00 -7.24 -33.04
C GLN A 47 -8.57 -8.66 -33.17
N LYS A 48 -7.72 -9.69 -32.96
CA LYS A 48 -8.17 -11.09 -32.95
C LYS A 48 -9.10 -11.40 -31.78
N TYR A 49 -8.84 -10.81 -30.62
CA TYR A 49 -9.67 -10.98 -29.44
C TYR A 49 -11.09 -10.45 -29.70
N GLU A 50 -11.22 -9.22 -30.18
CA GLU A 50 -12.53 -8.60 -30.43
C GLU A 50 -13.31 -9.37 -31.51
N TYR A 51 -12.62 -9.79 -32.59
CA TYR A 51 -13.22 -10.65 -33.62
C TYR A 51 -13.82 -11.94 -33.06
N HIS A 52 -13.07 -12.68 -32.24
CA HIS A 52 -13.55 -13.93 -31.65
C HIS A 52 -14.61 -13.69 -30.56
N LEU A 53 -14.54 -12.56 -29.85
CA LEU A 53 -15.54 -12.16 -28.87
C LEU A 53 -16.89 -11.88 -29.55
N GLU A 54 -16.89 -11.10 -30.62
CA GLU A 54 -18.11 -10.81 -31.40
C GLU A 54 -18.70 -12.08 -32.00
N LYS A 55 -17.88 -12.91 -32.65
CA LYS A 55 -18.34 -14.20 -33.19
C LYS A 55 -18.93 -15.11 -32.13
N SER A 56 -18.39 -15.12 -30.91
CA SER A 56 -18.94 -15.95 -29.84
C SER A 56 -20.36 -15.57 -29.43
N LYS A 57 -20.79 -14.34 -29.75
CA LYS A 57 -22.14 -13.81 -29.48
C LYS A 57 -23.09 -13.96 -30.68
N ASP A 58 -22.60 -14.42 -31.83
CA ASP A 58 -23.39 -14.59 -33.05
C ASP A 58 -24.42 -15.72 -32.87
N SER A 59 -25.71 -15.36 -33.01
CA SER A 59 -26.84 -16.28 -32.89
C SER A 59 -26.91 -17.31 -34.03
N ASN A 60 -26.21 -17.08 -35.14
CA ASN A 60 -26.19 -17.97 -36.29
C ASN A 60 -25.22 -19.15 -36.12
N LEU A 61 -24.32 -19.10 -35.13
CA LEU A 61 -23.39 -20.18 -34.85
C LEU A 61 -24.05 -21.29 -34.01
N THR A 62 -23.66 -22.53 -34.28
CA THR A 62 -24.01 -23.65 -33.39
C THR A 62 -23.38 -23.47 -32.01
N LYS A 63 -23.99 -24.06 -30.97
CA LYS A 63 -23.44 -24.04 -29.60
C LYS A 63 -21.98 -24.52 -29.53
N LEU A 64 -21.61 -25.49 -30.36
CA LEU A 64 -20.25 -26.01 -30.43
C LEU A 64 -19.28 -24.96 -31.00
N GLN A 65 -19.67 -24.26 -32.07
CA GLN A 65 -18.87 -23.18 -32.67
C GLN A 65 -18.75 -21.99 -31.71
N GLN A 66 -19.83 -21.56 -31.06
CA GLN A 66 -19.78 -20.50 -30.03
C GLN A 66 -18.81 -20.86 -28.90
N LYS A 67 -18.80 -22.13 -28.46
CA LYS A 67 -17.86 -22.62 -27.44
C LYS A 67 -16.40 -22.57 -27.94
N GLN A 68 -16.15 -22.90 -29.21
CA GLN A 68 -14.81 -22.80 -29.81
C GLN A 68 -14.34 -21.35 -29.87
N GLU A 69 -15.17 -20.42 -30.36
CA GLU A 69 -14.86 -19.00 -30.40
C GLU A 69 -14.63 -18.43 -28.99
N THR A 70 -15.44 -18.88 -28.02
CA THR A 70 -15.24 -18.57 -26.60
C THR A 70 -13.88 -19.02 -26.08
N SER A 71 -13.45 -20.22 -26.45
CA SER A 71 -12.14 -20.75 -26.08
C SER A 71 -11.01 -19.91 -26.69
N LYS A 72 -11.16 -19.48 -27.95
CA LYS A 72 -10.14 -18.69 -28.66
C LYS A 72 -9.95 -17.32 -28.04
N PHE A 73 -11.02 -16.55 -27.80
CA PHE A 73 -10.86 -15.21 -27.20
C PHE A 73 -10.36 -15.31 -25.75
N LYS A 74 -10.71 -16.36 -24.99
CA LYS A 74 -10.18 -16.58 -23.64
C LYS A 74 -8.67 -16.93 -23.64
N ASP A 75 -8.20 -17.71 -24.61
CA ASP A 75 -6.76 -17.95 -24.75
C ASP A 75 -6.02 -16.68 -25.16
N LEU A 76 -6.57 -15.88 -26.06
CA LEU A 76 -6.02 -14.57 -26.42
C LEU A 76 -5.96 -13.63 -25.21
N ASP A 77 -7.01 -13.55 -24.40
CA ASP A 77 -7.00 -12.77 -23.16
C ASP A 77 -5.85 -13.19 -22.24
N ARG A 78 -5.70 -14.50 -22.01
CA ARG A 78 -4.58 -15.05 -21.22
C ARG A 78 -3.22 -14.65 -21.80
N ARG A 79 -3.05 -14.71 -23.12
CA ARG A 79 -1.81 -14.35 -23.80
C ARG A 79 -1.50 -12.86 -23.68
N MET A 80 -2.50 -11.99 -23.86
CA MET A 80 -2.36 -10.54 -23.65
C MET A 80 -1.95 -10.24 -22.21
N ASN A 81 -2.58 -10.89 -21.24
CA ASN A 81 -2.25 -10.73 -19.82
C ASN A 81 -0.79 -11.11 -19.50
N ILE A 82 -0.33 -12.27 -20.00
CA ILE A 82 1.06 -12.72 -19.85
C ILE A 82 2.02 -11.75 -20.53
N TYR A 83 1.68 -11.29 -21.73
CA TYR A 83 2.48 -10.36 -22.52
C TYR A 83 2.65 -9.03 -21.80
N TRP A 84 1.56 -8.41 -21.36
CA TRP A 84 1.58 -7.17 -20.59
C TRP A 84 2.43 -7.33 -19.34
N LYS A 85 2.16 -8.35 -18.51
CA LYS A 85 2.88 -8.59 -17.25
C LYS A 85 4.38 -8.78 -17.45
N THR A 86 4.78 -9.48 -18.52
CA THR A 86 6.19 -9.70 -18.84
C THR A 86 6.86 -8.40 -19.32
N LYS A 87 6.19 -7.65 -20.20
CA LYS A 87 6.73 -6.41 -20.78
C LYS A 87 6.87 -5.31 -19.72
N ILE A 88 5.82 -5.08 -18.94
CA ILE A 88 5.83 -4.04 -17.90
C ILE A 88 6.86 -4.34 -16.80
N GLN A 89 7.03 -5.60 -16.39
CA GLN A 89 8.07 -5.98 -15.44
C GLN A 89 9.46 -5.70 -16.01
N LYS A 90 9.71 -6.04 -17.29
CA LYS A 90 10.98 -5.71 -17.94
C LYS A 90 11.23 -4.19 -18.01
N MET A 91 10.20 -3.39 -18.26
CA MET A 91 10.31 -1.94 -18.31
C MET A 91 10.59 -1.35 -16.93
N ILE A 92 9.94 -1.86 -15.88
CA ILE A 92 10.22 -1.52 -14.48
C ILE A 92 11.66 -1.88 -14.11
N ASP A 93 12.09 -3.12 -14.39
CA ASP A 93 13.45 -3.60 -14.09
C ASP A 93 14.52 -2.80 -14.86
N HIS A 94 14.20 -2.35 -16.07
CA HIS A 94 15.08 -1.48 -16.85
C HIS A 94 15.17 -0.08 -16.25
N ALA A 95 14.04 0.53 -15.91
CA ALA A 95 14.00 1.84 -15.26
C ALA A 95 14.76 1.83 -13.93
N ASP A 96 14.65 0.74 -13.17
CA ASP A 96 15.36 0.57 -11.90
C ASP A 96 16.89 0.55 -12.03
N LYS A 97 17.39 0.12 -13.20
CA LYS A 97 18.82 0.05 -13.53
C LYS A 97 19.33 1.31 -14.24
N LEU A 98 18.47 2.00 -14.97
CA LEU A 98 18.86 3.15 -15.79
C LEU A 98 19.12 4.39 -14.94
N HIS A 99 18.37 4.57 -13.85
CA HIS A 99 18.46 5.76 -13.02
C HIS A 99 19.49 5.60 -11.89
N SER A 100 20.39 6.58 -11.75
CA SER A 100 21.28 6.70 -10.59
C SER A 100 20.52 7.09 -9.32
N ASN A 101 19.41 7.81 -9.47
CA ASN A 101 18.55 8.22 -8.36
C ASN A 101 17.55 7.10 -8.00
N PRO A 102 17.10 7.02 -6.74
CA PRO A 102 16.04 6.09 -6.36
C PRO A 102 14.76 6.38 -7.17
N VAL A 103 14.07 5.32 -7.58
CA VAL A 103 12.90 5.41 -8.47
C VAL A 103 11.61 5.43 -7.66
N ILE A 104 10.72 6.37 -7.95
CA ILE A 104 9.33 6.36 -7.49
C ILE A 104 8.46 5.97 -8.69
N LEU A 105 7.77 4.84 -8.57
CA LEU A 105 6.75 4.45 -9.54
C LEU A 105 5.45 5.20 -9.22
N ILE A 106 4.78 5.71 -10.24
CA ILE A 106 3.40 6.24 -10.14
C ILE A 106 2.47 5.48 -11.09
N GLY A 107 1.17 5.60 -10.89
CA GLY A 107 0.17 4.94 -11.75
C GLY A 107 -0.24 3.55 -11.26
N TYR A 108 -1.12 2.90 -12.00
CA TYR A 108 -1.73 1.64 -11.56
C TYR A 108 -0.85 0.43 -11.90
N SER A 109 -0.62 -0.46 -10.92
CA SER A 109 0.07 -1.75 -11.12
C SER A 109 -0.89 -2.88 -11.53
N THR A 110 -2.04 -2.53 -12.09
CA THR A 110 -3.14 -3.44 -12.45
C THR A 110 -3.40 -3.39 -13.94
N TYR A 111 -3.76 -4.52 -14.55
CA TYR A 111 -4.07 -4.57 -15.97
C TYR A 111 -5.38 -3.83 -16.27
N PHE A 112 -5.40 -3.02 -17.33
CA PHE A 112 -6.50 -2.11 -17.67
C PHE A 112 -7.82 -2.81 -17.99
N LYS A 113 -7.83 -4.00 -18.62
CA LYS A 113 -9.08 -4.77 -18.84
C LYS A 113 -9.54 -5.55 -17.61
N ASN A 114 -8.61 -5.94 -16.72
CA ASN A 114 -8.91 -6.82 -15.60
C ASN A 114 -8.02 -6.47 -14.41
N THR A 115 -8.57 -5.69 -13.49
CA THR A 115 -7.81 -5.18 -12.35
C THR A 115 -7.28 -6.30 -11.45
N LYS A 116 -7.88 -7.49 -11.44
CA LYS A 116 -7.38 -8.65 -10.66
C LYS A 116 -5.96 -9.07 -11.06
N ILE A 117 -5.55 -8.75 -12.28
CA ILE A 117 -4.22 -9.05 -12.79
C ILE A 117 -3.29 -7.92 -12.36
N THR A 118 -2.32 -8.27 -11.54
CA THR A 118 -1.45 -7.32 -10.86
C THR A 118 0.02 -7.67 -11.08
N ILE A 119 0.85 -6.64 -10.98
CA ILE A 119 2.30 -6.74 -10.83
C ILE A 119 2.62 -6.50 -9.36
N ASP A 120 3.45 -7.37 -8.77
CA ASP A 120 3.98 -7.11 -7.44
C ASP A 120 5.19 -6.19 -7.53
N ILE A 121 4.99 -4.94 -7.13
CA ILE A 121 6.09 -3.99 -7.02
C ILE A 121 6.91 -4.29 -5.75
N LYS A 122 8.20 -4.53 -5.91
CA LYS A 122 9.10 -4.88 -4.80
C LYS A 122 9.58 -3.63 -4.05
N THR A 123 8.71 -3.08 -3.19
CA THR A 123 9.04 -2.00 -2.24
C THR A 123 8.25 -2.16 -0.93
N SER A 124 8.78 -1.63 0.17
CA SER A 124 8.06 -1.49 1.45
C SER A 124 7.13 -0.27 1.48
N LEU A 125 7.37 0.72 0.61
CA LEU A 125 6.60 1.96 0.51
C LEU A 125 5.56 1.88 -0.61
N LYS A 126 4.37 1.37 -0.28
CA LYS A 126 3.24 1.26 -1.21
C LYS A 126 2.07 2.12 -0.72
N PHE A 127 1.69 3.11 -1.51
CA PHE A 127 0.64 4.07 -1.15
C PHE A 127 -0.44 4.18 -2.22
N PHE A 128 -1.67 4.37 -1.79
CA PHE A 128 -2.79 4.72 -2.66
C PHE A 128 -3.43 6.01 -2.12
N GLN A 129 -3.57 7.02 -2.98
CA GLN A 129 -4.06 8.32 -2.54
C GLN A 129 -5.50 8.24 -2.04
N LYS A 130 -5.74 8.72 -0.82
CA LYS A 130 -7.06 9.03 -0.30
C LYS A 130 -7.50 10.37 -0.88
N VAL A 131 -8.65 10.39 -1.52
CA VAL A 131 -9.30 11.56 -2.11
C VAL A 131 -10.71 11.72 -1.55
N GLN A 132 -11.27 12.93 -1.62
CA GLN A 132 -12.70 13.12 -1.41
C GLN A 132 -13.44 12.61 -2.65
N LEU A 133 -14.30 11.62 -2.47
CA LEU A 133 -14.89 10.87 -3.59
C LEU A 133 -15.77 11.77 -4.48
N GLU A 134 -16.54 12.65 -3.85
CA GLU A 134 -17.44 13.59 -4.53
C GLU A 134 -16.68 14.58 -5.42
N ASP A 135 -15.64 15.20 -4.85
CA ASP A 135 -14.81 16.17 -5.57
C ASP A 135 -13.99 15.49 -6.66
N HIS A 136 -13.43 14.30 -6.38
CA HIS A 136 -12.71 13.52 -7.38
C HIS A 136 -13.61 13.16 -8.57
N ALA A 137 -14.83 12.73 -8.31
CA ALA A 137 -15.78 12.40 -9.38
C ALA A 137 -16.20 13.65 -10.15
N ARG A 138 -16.45 14.79 -9.49
CA ARG A 138 -16.75 16.06 -10.16
C ARG A 138 -15.61 16.48 -11.10
N ASN A 139 -14.38 16.50 -10.59
CA ASN A 139 -13.21 16.91 -11.37
C ASN A 139 -12.99 15.97 -12.57
N LEU A 140 -13.23 14.66 -12.40
CA LEU A 140 -13.09 13.71 -13.51
C LEU A 140 -14.18 13.91 -14.58
N VAL A 141 -15.41 14.25 -14.18
CA VAL A 141 -16.48 14.61 -15.11
C VAL A 141 -16.13 15.88 -15.86
N GLU A 142 -15.71 16.94 -15.16
CA GLU A 142 -15.28 18.21 -15.78
C GLU A 142 -14.16 17.98 -16.80
N MET A 143 -13.10 17.27 -16.40
CA MET A 143 -11.99 16.93 -17.29
C MET A 143 -12.44 16.13 -18.53
N ASN A 144 -13.36 15.18 -18.37
CA ASN A 144 -13.86 14.41 -19.51
C ASN A 144 -14.74 15.23 -20.44
N LEU A 145 -15.55 16.15 -19.90
CA LEU A 145 -16.36 17.08 -20.69
C LEU A 145 -15.47 18.04 -21.50
N ASP A 146 -14.37 18.50 -20.91
CA ASP A 146 -13.45 19.44 -21.57
C ASP A 146 -12.60 18.74 -22.64
N ASN A 147 -12.08 17.55 -22.34
CA ASN A 147 -11.13 16.86 -23.22
C ASN A 147 -11.79 16.01 -24.31
N TYR A 148 -13.02 15.52 -24.08
CA TYR A 148 -13.70 14.58 -24.98
C TYR A 148 -15.05 15.08 -25.51
N ARG A 149 -15.22 16.41 -25.55
CA ARG A 149 -16.50 17.04 -25.92
C ARG A 149 -17.04 16.55 -27.26
N GLU A 150 -16.19 16.50 -28.28
CA GLU A 150 -16.59 16.08 -29.63
C GLU A 150 -16.97 14.60 -29.65
N GLU A 151 -16.20 13.71 -29.01
CA GLU A 151 -16.56 12.29 -28.92
C GLU A 151 -17.87 12.06 -28.15
N ILE A 152 -18.19 12.92 -27.20
CA ILE A 152 -19.47 12.90 -26.47
C ILE A 152 -20.61 13.32 -27.40
N ILE A 153 -20.44 14.40 -28.17
CA ILE A 153 -21.43 14.89 -29.13
C ILE A 153 -21.67 13.84 -30.23
N ASP A 154 -20.61 13.21 -30.71
CA ASP A 154 -20.65 12.16 -31.73
C ASP A 154 -21.16 10.81 -31.19
N GLY A 155 -21.38 10.69 -29.87
CA GLY A 155 -21.92 9.50 -29.24
C GLY A 155 -20.97 8.31 -29.17
N VAL A 156 -19.66 8.52 -29.40
CA VAL A 156 -18.63 7.48 -29.32
C VAL A 156 -17.99 7.40 -27.93
N PHE A 157 -18.15 8.43 -27.09
CA PHE A 157 -17.64 8.43 -25.72
C PHE A 157 -18.53 7.63 -24.74
N PRO A 158 -17.96 6.73 -23.90
CA PRO A 158 -18.77 5.97 -22.94
C PRO A 158 -19.26 6.83 -21.78
N LEU A 159 -20.59 7.00 -21.65
CA LEU A 159 -21.23 7.85 -20.62
C LEU A 159 -20.95 7.41 -19.17
N ASP A 160 -20.51 6.18 -18.95
CA ASP A 160 -20.04 5.69 -17.64
C ASP A 160 -18.86 6.50 -17.06
N TYR A 161 -18.12 7.23 -17.90
CA TYR A 161 -17.07 8.14 -17.48
C TYR A 161 -17.56 9.57 -17.17
N LEU A 162 -18.86 9.84 -17.39
CA LEU A 162 -19.55 11.07 -16.93
C LEU A 162 -20.51 10.79 -15.77
N ASN A 163 -20.81 9.53 -15.51
CA ASN A 163 -21.70 9.14 -14.42
C ASN A 163 -20.95 9.16 -13.07
N HIS A 164 -21.38 10.07 -12.20
CA HIS A 164 -20.76 10.33 -10.90
C HIS A 164 -20.73 9.09 -9.98
N ASP A 165 -21.87 8.40 -9.83
CA ASP A 165 -21.96 7.15 -9.04
C ASP A 165 -21.03 6.06 -9.56
N THR A 166 -20.94 5.91 -10.89
CA THR A 166 -20.06 4.92 -11.53
C THR A 166 -18.60 5.23 -11.24
N ILE A 167 -18.19 6.49 -11.31
CA ILE A 167 -16.82 6.92 -10.98
C ILE A 167 -16.50 6.65 -9.51
N ILE A 168 -17.40 7.00 -8.60
CA ILE A 168 -17.24 6.72 -7.16
C ILE A 168 -17.12 5.22 -6.90
N LYS A 169 -17.99 4.40 -7.50
CA LYS A 169 -17.96 2.94 -7.36
C LYS A 169 -16.63 2.37 -7.86
N LYS A 170 -16.14 2.82 -9.02
CA LYS A 170 -14.84 2.42 -9.59
C LYS A 170 -13.69 2.80 -8.63
N ARG A 171 -13.68 4.02 -8.09
CA ARG A 171 -12.65 4.49 -7.15
C ARG A 171 -12.64 3.67 -5.85
N ASN A 172 -13.81 3.36 -5.30
CA ASN A 172 -13.94 2.52 -4.10
C ASN A 172 -13.47 1.07 -4.33
N ALA A 173 -13.80 0.50 -5.51
CA ALA A 173 -13.33 -0.82 -5.89
C ALA A 173 -11.80 -0.88 -5.98
N LEU A 174 -11.18 0.11 -6.64
CA LEU A 174 -9.71 0.24 -6.69
C LEU A 174 -9.11 0.41 -5.30
N THR A 175 -9.65 1.32 -4.47
CA THR A 175 -9.16 1.54 -3.10
C THR A 175 -9.18 0.24 -2.29
N THR A 176 -10.27 -0.53 -2.39
CA THR A 176 -10.41 -1.83 -1.71
C THR A 176 -9.39 -2.84 -2.21
N GLN A 177 -9.17 -2.88 -3.52
CA GLN A 177 -8.21 -3.78 -4.14
C GLN A 177 -6.78 -3.46 -3.71
N TYR A 178 -6.37 -2.18 -3.80
CA TYR A 178 -5.02 -1.77 -3.40
C TYR A 178 -4.78 -1.98 -1.90
N ARG A 179 -5.80 -1.79 -1.06
CA ARG A 179 -5.72 -2.18 0.37
C ARG A 179 -5.45 -3.67 0.54
N LYS A 180 -6.13 -4.55 -0.21
CA LYS A 180 -5.87 -6.01 -0.19
C LYS A 180 -4.47 -6.36 -0.70
N MET A 181 -3.89 -5.53 -1.57
CA MET A 181 -2.52 -5.66 -2.06
C MET A 181 -1.47 -5.09 -1.07
N GLY A 182 -1.89 -4.63 0.10
CA GLY A 182 -1.01 -4.12 1.16
C GLY A 182 -0.61 -2.66 1.01
N TYR A 183 -1.34 -1.85 0.24
CA TYR A 183 -1.08 -0.42 0.10
C TYR A 183 -1.68 0.35 1.27
N GLN A 184 -0.93 1.32 1.78
CA GLN A 184 -1.44 2.29 2.74
C GLN A 184 -2.32 3.31 2.00
N ILE A 185 -3.55 3.50 2.48
CA ILE A 185 -4.49 4.50 1.95
C ILE A 185 -4.31 5.80 2.75
N ASP A 186 -3.80 6.85 2.12
CA ASP A 186 -3.49 8.10 2.83
C ASP A 186 -3.55 9.33 1.93
N THR A 187 -3.64 10.52 2.52
CA THR A 187 -3.62 11.80 1.77
C THR A 187 -2.24 12.03 1.15
N ILE A 188 -2.17 12.78 0.04
CA ILE A 188 -0.89 13.03 -0.62
C ILE A 188 0.14 13.70 0.30
N ASN A 189 -0.27 14.63 1.15
CA ASN A 189 0.63 15.28 2.11
C ASN A 189 1.28 14.27 3.08
N ASN A 190 0.49 13.32 3.59
CA ASN A 190 1.00 12.26 4.47
C ASN A 190 1.90 11.27 3.73
N ILE A 191 1.57 10.95 2.47
CA ILE A 191 2.41 10.12 1.60
C ILE A 191 3.77 10.80 1.40
N MET A 192 3.79 12.09 1.06
CA MET A 192 5.02 12.86 0.85
C MET A 192 5.86 12.94 2.12
N ASN A 193 5.24 13.18 3.27
CA ASN A 193 5.92 13.13 4.55
C ASN A 193 6.55 11.74 4.80
N SER A 194 5.80 10.66 4.56
CA SER A 194 6.28 9.29 4.73
C SER A 194 7.49 8.97 3.83
N ILE A 195 7.46 9.44 2.57
CA ILE A 195 8.58 9.35 1.63
C ILE A 195 9.80 10.12 2.15
N PHE A 196 9.61 11.34 2.66
CA PHE A 196 10.68 12.15 3.22
C PHE A 196 11.34 11.49 4.43
N ILE A 197 10.52 10.98 5.36
CA ILE A 197 10.98 10.26 6.55
C ILE A 197 11.75 9.00 6.16
N ALA A 198 11.21 8.19 5.25
CA ALA A 198 11.86 6.96 4.82
C ALA A 198 13.20 7.22 4.11
N ALA A 199 13.35 8.36 3.44
CA ALA A 199 14.59 8.72 2.78
C ALA A 199 15.68 9.21 3.73
N THR A 200 15.32 9.62 4.94
CA THR A 200 16.23 10.17 5.96
C THR A 200 16.48 9.19 7.10
N THR A 201 15.69 8.12 7.19
CA THR A 201 15.76 7.12 8.26
C THR A 201 16.46 5.85 7.75
N LYS A 202 17.51 5.42 8.45
CA LYS A 202 18.12 4.11 8.19
C LYS A 202 17.20 2.99 8.70
N PRO A 203 17.01 1.90 7.94
CA PRO A 203 16.31 0.73 8.44
C PRO A 203 16.95 0.23 9.74
N PRO A 204 16.16 -0.05 10.80
CA PRO A 204 16.71 -0.57 12.04
C PRO A 204 17.19 -2.00 11.81
N VAL A 205 18.25 -2.42 12.52
CA VAL A 205 18.78 -3.78 12.43
C VAL A 205 17.82 -4.81 13.04
N LYS A 206 17.02 -4.37 14.00
CA LYS A 206 16.05 -5.19 14.72
C LYS A 206 14.78 -4.41 14.99
N LEU A 207 13.68 -5.13 15.05
CA LEU A 207 12.37 -4.62 15.46
C LEU A 207 11.76 -5.53 16.52
N TYR A 208 10.87 -4.96 17.31
CA TYR A 208 10.19 -5.61 18.42
C TYR A 208 8.68 -5.57 18.20
N TYR A 209 8.04 -6.70 18.39
CA TYR A 209 6.59 -6.83 18.40
C TYR A 209 6.18 -7.50 19.70
N ALA A 210 5.21 -6.94 20.42
CA ALA A 210 4.69 -7.54 21.63
C ALA A 210 3.18 -7.77 21.51
N THR A 211 2.69 -8.81 22.16
CA THR A 211 1.27 -9.19 22.15
C THR A 211 0.92 -9.95 23.43
N MET A 212 -0.34 -9.84 23.85
CA MET A 212 -0.91 -10.69 24.91
C MET A 212 -1.26 -12.10 24.40
N GLU A 213 -1.44 -12.24 23.08
CA GLU A 213 -1.72 -13.53 22.46
C GLU A 213 -0.41 -14.25 22.10
N THR A 214 -0.19 -15.42 22.69
CA THR A 214 0.94 -16.28 22.33
C THR A 214 0.83 -16.77 20.89
N VAL A 215 1.75 -16.31 20.05
CA VAL A 215 1.99 -16.91 18.73
C VAL A 215 2.68 -18.25 18.96
N THR A 216 1.94 -19.34 18.75
CA THR A 216 2.44 -20.72 18.88
C THR A 216 3.48 -21.04 17.79
N ASP A 217 4.42 -21.93 18.09
CA ASP A 217 5.49 -22.35 17.15
C ASP A 217 4.97 -22.90 15.82
N THR A 218 3.72 -23.38 15.80
CA THR A 218 3.04 -23.82 14.57
C THR A 218 2.76 -22.69 13.58
N LYS A 219 2.67 -21.43 14.03
CA LYS A 219 2.35 -20.28 13.16
C LYS A 219 3.57 -19.64 12.52
N LYS A 220 4.78 -19.73 13.11
CA LYS A 220 6.10 -19.14 12.69
C LYS A 220 6.10 -17.69 12.14
N LYS A 221 4.96 -17.03 12.08
CA LYS A 221 4.70 -15.76 11.43
C LYS A 221 3.80 -14.93 12.35
N LEU A 222 4.15 -13.65 12.47
CA LEU A 222 3.37 -12.71 13.26
C LEU A 222 2.03 -12.39 12.57
N PRO A 223 0.95 -12.20 13.34
CA PRO A 223 -0.36 -11.85 12.80
C PRO A 223 -0.33 -10.47 12.13
N ILE A 224 -1.05 -10.34 11.02
CA ILE A 224 -1.30 -9.07 10.35
C ILE A 224 -2.69 -8.61 10.78
N VAL A 225 -2.77 -7.50 11.50
CA VAL A 225 -4.03 -6.92 12.00
C VAL A 225 -4.39 -5.74 11.12
N ASP A 226 -5.62 -5.70 10.60
CA ASP A 226 -6.10 -4.66 9.67
C ASP A 226 -5.18 -4.44 8.45
N GLY A 227 -4.58 -5.53 7.94
CA GLY A 227 -3.71 -5.50 6.77
C GLY A 227 -2.28 -5.03 7.04
N ARG A 228 -1.89 -4.81 8.31
CA ARG A 228 -0.51 -4.46 8.68
C ARG A 228 -0.03 -5.12 9.98
N LEU A 229 1.28 -5.29 10.08
CA LEU A 229 2.01 -5.56 11.32
C LEU A 229 2.74 -4.28 11.71
N VAL A 230 2.59 -3.83 12.95
CA VAL A 230 3.32 -2.67 13.50
C VAL A 230 4.34 -3.16 14.51
N ALA A 231 5.61 -2.82 14.30
CA ALA A 231 6.73 -3.16 15.17
C ALA A 231 7.49 -1.88 15.58
N TYR A 232 8.33 -2.01 16.60
CA TYR A 232 9.00 -0.89 17.25
C TYR A 232 10.52 -1.08 17.25
N SER A 233 11.28 0.02 17.20
CA SER A 233 12.74 -0.05 17.29
C SER A 233 13.23 -0.41 18.70
N GLU A 234 12.45 -0.10 19.72
CA GLU A 234 12.74 -0.41 21.13
C GLU A 234 11.73 -1.42 21.69
N ASP A 235 12.20 -2.30 22.57
CA ASP A 235 11.38 -3.32 23.23
C ASP A 235 10.33 -2.71 24.15
N TRP A 236 10.70 -1.75 25.00
CA TRP A 236 9.80 -1.09 25.94
C TRP A 236 8.62 -0.41 25.22
N LEU A 237 8.84 0.13 24.02
CA LEU A 237 7.79 0.73 23.20
C LEU A 237 6.78 -0.31 22.71
N ALA A 238 7.26 -1.49 22.33
CA ALA A 238 6.43 -2.63 21.91
C ALA A 238 5.62 -3.14 23.10
N ILE A 239 6.27 -3.35 24.25
CA ILE A 239 5.64 -3.77 25.51
C ILE A 239 4.46 -2.86 25.87
N VAL A 240 4.71 -1.55 25.93
CA VAL A 240 3.65 -0.58 26.26
C VAL A 240 2.56 -0.56 25.17
N ALA A 241 2.91 -0.73 23.89
CA ALA A 241 1.93 -0.75 22.81
C ALA A 241 0.93 -1.91 22.91
N ALA A 242 1.41 -3.10 23.27
CA ALA A 242 0.61 -4.33 23.32
C ALA A 242 -0.53 -4.25 24.34
N LEU A 243 -0.33 -3.50 25.42
CA LEU A 243 -1.27 -3.42 26.54
C LEU A 243 -2.14 -2.16 26.53
N THR A 244 -1.76 -1.16 25.73
CA THR A 244 -2.46 0.12 25.72
C THR A 244 -3.50 0.24 24.62
N ASN A 245 -3.50 -0.54 23.53
CA ASN A 245 -4.55 -0.56 22.50
C ASN A 245 -5.12 0.84 22.11
N ASN A 246 -4.24 1.82 21.85
CA ASN A 246 -4.60 3.23 21.56
C ASN A 246 -5.30 4.00 22.70
N ASN A 247 -5.34 3.45 23.91
CA ASN A 247 -5.84 4.10 25.10
C ASN A 247 -5.00 5.36 25.41
N THR A 248 -5.68 6.49 25.52
CA THR A 248 -5.09 7.79 25.84
C THR A 248 -4.61 7.88 27.29
N GLY A 249 -4.82 6.84 28.11
CA GLY A 249 -4.43 6.78 29.51
C GLY A 249 -2.92 6.75 29.76
N ILE A 250 -2.10 6.29 28.80
CA ILE A 250 -0.63 6.28 28.93
C ILE A 250 0.01 7.02 27.76
N ILE A 251 0.81 8.03 28.07
CA ILE A 251 1.67 8.74 27.12
C ILE A 251 3.05 8.11 27.17
N LYS A 252 3.63 7.81 26.00
CA LYS A 252 4.99 7.29 25.86
C LYS A 252 5.82 8.16 24.92
N GLY A 253 7.11 8.30 25.21
CA GLY A 253 8.01 9.06 24.37
C GLY A 253 9.41 9.17 24.94
N PHE A 254 10.13 10.19 24.48
CA PHE A 254 11.47 10.53 24.95
C PHE A 254 11.46 11.95 25.52
N SER A 255 12.10 12.14 26.67
CA SER A 255 12.33 13.45 27.30
C SER A 255 13.82 13.61 27.50
N ASN A 256 14.43 14.61 26.85
CA ASN A 256 15.89 14.82 26.85
C ASN A 256 16.68 13.55 26.51
N GLY A 257 16.20 12.78 25.52
CA GLY A 257 16.80 11.52 25.09
C GLY A 257 16.54 10.32 26.00
N ARG A 258 15.88 10.50 27.16
CA ARG A 258 15.53 9.40 28.07
C ARG A 258 14.11 8.87 27.78
N PRO A 259 13.92 7.54 27.73
CA PRO A 259 12.59 6.96 27.54
C PRO A 259 11.70 7.25 28.75
N PHE A 260 10.42 7.54 28.51
CA PHE A 260 9.44 7.69 29.58
C PHE A 260 8.07 7.11 29.22
N ILE A 261 7.36 6.72 30.28
CA ILE A 261 5.91 6.53 30.27
C ILE A 261 5.28 7.44 31.32
N LYS A 262 4.12 8.00 30.99
CA LYS A 262 3.38 8.92 31.86
C LYS A 262 1.91 8.54 31.89
N GLU A 263 1.33 8.47 33.08
CA GLU A 263 -0.13 8.40 33.23
C GLU A 263 -0.77 9.73 32.85
N ASN A 264 -1.73 9.65 31.94
CA ASN A 264 -2.61 10.72 31.54
C ASN A 264 -4.00 10.57 32.18
N ILE A 265 -4.33 9.38 32.65
CA ILE A 265 -5.52 9.06 33.46
C ILE A 265 -5.03 8.36 34.72
N GLU A 266 -5.64 8.67 35.86
CA GLU A 266 -5.33 8.03 37.13
C GLU A 266 -5.40 6.50 37.03
N ASN A 267 -4.43 5.80 37.61
CA ASN A 267 -4.31 4.33 37.63
C ASN A 267 -4.18 3.66 36.25
N ALA A 268 -3.86 4.40 35.19
CA ALA A 268 -3.70 3.82 33.86
C ALA A 268 -2.58 2.76 33.78
N PHE A 269 -1.53 2.87 34.62
CA PHE A 269 -0.46 1.87 34.68
C PHE A 269 -0.91 0.49 35.17
N GLN A 270 -2.08 0.36 35.81
CA GLN A 270 -2.61 -0.97 36.16
C GLN A 270 -2.80 -1.87 34.94
N THR A 271 -3.00 -1.28 33.75
CA THR A 271 -3.11 -2.05 32.50
C THR A 271 -1.81 -2.75 32.11
N LEU A 272 -0.67 -2.32 32.65
CA LEU A 272 0.66 -2.90 32.43
C LEU A 272 0.98 -4.10 33.33
N ASN A 273 0.19 -4.36 34.38
CA ASN A 273 0.38 -5.51 35.27
C ASN A 273 -0.17 -6.80 34.66
N LYS A 274 0.33 -7.18 33.48
CA LYS A 274 -0.12 -8.34 32.70
C LYS A 274 1.06 -9.04 32.03
N PRO A 275 0.97 -10.37 31.82
CA PRO A 275 1.95 -11.10 31.03
C PRO A 275 1.84 -10.76 29.54
N ILE A 276 2.96 -10.81 28.84
CA ILE A 276 3.05 -10.60 27.39
C ILE A 276 4.15 -11.48 26.77
N ASP A 277 4.02 -11.73 25.48
CA ASP A 277 5.09 -12.26 24.65
C ASP A 277 5.74 -11.14 23.84
N LEU A 278 7.07 -11.02 23.95
CA LEU A 278 7.90 -10.11 23.17
C LEU A 278 8.67 -10.90 22.09
N TYR A 279 8.54 -10.46 20.85
CA TYR A 279 9.13 -11.08 19.67
C TYR A 279 10.18 -10.17 19.05
N LEU A 280 11.34 -10.75 18.72
CA LEU A 280 12.41 -10.10 17.96
C LEU A 280 12.26 -10.42 16.46
N ILE A 281 12.42 -9.37 15.65
CA ILE A 281 12.40 -9.42 14.18
C ILE A 281 13.74 -8.90 13.67
N GLN A 282 14.48 -9.72 12.92
CA GLN A 282 15.75 -9.30 12.28
C GLN A 282 15.60 -8.95 10.80
N THR A 283 14.58 -9.47 10.11
CA THR A 283 14.33 -9.14 8.70
C THR A 283 13.50 -7.86 8.59
N THR A 284 14.17 -6.71 8.65
CA THR A 284 13.51 -5.39 8.73
C THR A 284 13.32 -4.70 7.37
N ASP A 285 13.89 -5.21 6.29
CA ASP A 285 13.86 -4.61 4.95
C ASP A 285 12.44 -4.37 4.39
N ASN A 286 11.47 -5.16 4.85
CA ASN A 286 10.07 -5.05 4.41
C ASN A 286 9.26 -4.04 5.23
N PHE A 287 9.86 -3.36 6.20
CA PHE A 287 9.18 -2.41 7.05
C PHE A 287 9.37 -0.97 6.57
N ALA A 288 8.26 -0.23 6.51
CA ALA A 288 8.23 1.21 6.28
C ALA A 288 8.22 1.95 7.62
N PRO A 289 9.02 3.03 7.77
CA PRO A 289 8.99 3.85 8.98
C PRO A 289 7.69 4.65 9.09
N ILE A 290 7.21 4.84 10.32
CA ILE A 290 6.07 5.69 10.66
C ILE A 290 6.57 6.79 11.60
N ALA A 291 6.45 8.05 11.19
CA ALA A 291 6.78 9.15 12.10
C ALA A 291 5.75 9.28 13.23
N SER A 292 6.26 9.55 14.42
CA SER A 292 5.48 10.02 15.56
C SER A 292 6.19 11.27 16.10
N LYS A 293 5.61 12.45 15.88
CA LYS A 293 6.15 13.76 16.33
C LYS A 293 7.63 13.96 15.94
N ASN A 294 7.96 13.76 14.66
CA ASN A 294 9.32 13.88 14.08
C ASN A 294 10.36 12.84 14.54
N THR A 295 9.97 11.86 15.36
CA THR A 295 10.83 10.72 15.71
C THR A 295 10.31 9.45 15.04
N VAL A 296 11.21 8.58 14.58
CA VAL A 296 10.86 7.28 14.02
C VAL A 296 11.26 6.18 14.99
N TYR A 297 10.26 5.61 15.65
CA TYR A 297 10.42 4.44 16.50
C TYR A 297 9.36 3.36 16.20
N LYS A 298 8.50 3.62 15.20
CA LYS A 298 7.44 2.73 14.72
C LYS A 298 7.69 2.38 13.28
N TYR A 299 7.41 1.14 12.95
CA TYR A 299 7.64 0.57 11.64
C TYR A 299 6.46 -0.33 11.30
N GLN A 300 6.03 -0.36 10.05
CA GLN A 300 4.94 -1.22 9.61
C GLN A 300 5.27 -2.01 8.36
N THR A 301 4.65 -3.18 8.22
CA THR A 301 4.70 -3.97 7.00
C THR A 301 3.35 -4.63 6.74
N ALA A 302 2.99 -4.80 5.47
CA ALA A 302 1.87 -5.64 5.05
C ALA A 302 2.31 -7.08 4.71
N LYS A 303 3.60 -7.40 4.83
CA LYS A 303 4.14 -8.72 4.51
C LYS A 303 4.20 -9.60 5.77
N PRO A 304 3.92 -10.91 5.64
CA PRO A 304 4.12 -11.83 6.75
C PRO A 304 5.59 -11.82 7.20
N THR A 305 5.82 -11.73 8.50
CA THR A 305 7.16 -11.58 9.09
C THR A 305 7.49 -12.78 9.95
N THR A 306 8.69 -13.35 9.76
CA THR A 306 9.20 -14.47 10.55
C THR A 306 9.72 -14.01 11.90
N ILE A 307 9.45 -14.82 12.93
CA ILE A 307 9.95 -14.60 14.29
C ILE A 307 11.39 -15.10 14.38
N THR A 308 12.30 -14.27 14.89
CA THR A 308 13.68 -14.69 15.18
C THR A 308 13.78 -15.31 16.57
N SER A 309 13.26 -14.63 17.58
CA SER A 309 13.26 -15.11 18.96
C SER A 309 12.04 -14.61 19.71
N LYS A 310 11.76 -15.27 20.83
CA LYS A 310 10.63 -15.01 21.71
C LYS A 310 11.13 -14.89 23.15
N LEU A 311 10.66 -13.87 23.86
CA LEU A 311 10.81 -13.71 25.31
C LEU A 311 9.41 -13.59 25.91
N TYR A 312 9.08 -14.50 26.82
CA TYR A 312 7.90 -14.38 27.65
C TYR A 312 8.21 -13.48 28.85
N ILE A 313 7.29 -12.55 29.16
CA ILE A 313 7.40 -11.58 30.24
C ILE A 313 6.19 -11.78 31.14
N ASP A 314 6.40 -12.22 32.38
CA ASP A 314 5.32 -12.48 33.34
C ASP A 314 4.54 -11.21 33.75
N ASN A 315 5.24 -10.09 33.85
CA ASN A 315 4.66 -8.79 34.17
C ASN A 315 5.36 -7.67 33.38
N ALA A 316 4.60 -7.01 32.50
CA ALA A 316 5.14 -5.93 31.69
C ALA A 316 5.59 -4.70 32.50
N MET A 317 4.91 -4.36 33.61
CA MET A 317 5.30 -3.23 34.45
C MET A 317 6.67 -3.47 35.12
N ASP A 318 6.88 -4.66 35.67
CA ASP A 318 8.15 -5.05 36.30
C ASP A 318 9.28 -4.99 35.26
N LYS A 319 9.04 -5.54 34.07
CA LYS A 319 10.00 -5.48 32.97
C LYS A 319 10.34 -4.05 32.54
N LEU A 320 9.37 -3.15 32.56
CA LEU A 320 9.59 -1.74 32.22
C LEU A 320 10.43 -1.04 33.29
N GLN A 321 10.23 -1.35 34.57
CA GLN A 321 11.06 -0.86 35.67
C GLN A 321 12.51 -1.34 35.56
N ASP A 322 12.72 -2.59 35.13
CA ASP A 322 14.06 -3.15 34.94
C ASP A 322 14.86 -2.49 33.80
N ILE A 323 14.19 -1.89 32.80
CA ILE A 323 14.83 -1.30 31.61
C ILE A 323 15.18 0.21 31.84
N ASP A 324 15.10 0.70 33.07
CA ASP A 324 15.45 2.09 33.45
C ASP A 324 14.68 3.16 32.65
N ILE A 325 13.39 2.91 32.38
CA ILE A 325 12.52 3.93 31.80
C ILE A 325 11.99 4.86 32.90
N GLN A 326 11.83 6.14 32.57
CA GLN A 326 11.23 7.09 33.50
C GLN A 326 9.72 6.84 33.61
N ILE A 327 9.25 6.48 34.81
CA ILE A 327 7.83 6.25 35.10
C ILE A 327 7.26 7.47 35.82
N ILE A 328 6.32 8.16 35.17
CA ILE A 328 5.72 9.40 35.68
C ILE A 328 4.26 9.12 36.07
N PRO A 329 3.93 9.09 37.38
CA PRO A 329 2.56 8.84 37.82
C PRO A 329 1.65 10.02 37.49
N TYR A 330 0.34 9.78 37.55
CA TYR A 330 -0.67 10.82 37.34
C TYR A 330 -0.49 11.97 38.35
N LYS A 331 -0.69 13.21 37.90
CA LYS A 331 -0.71 14.40 38.76
C LYS A 331 -2.01 15.15 38.50
N LEU A 332 -2.81 15.34 39.55
CA LEU A 332 -3.91 16.30 39.55
C LEU A 332 -3.31 17.70 39.41
N SER A 333 -3.66 18.39 38.34
CA SER A 333 -3.28 19.79 38.07
C SER A 333 -4.22 20.75 38.75
#